data_AF-A0A1C3IYA3-F1
#
_entry.id   AF-A0A1C3IYA3-F1
#
_cell.length_a   1.000
_cell.length_b   1.000
_cell.length_c   1.000
_cell.angle_alpha   90.00
_cell.angle_beta   90.00
_cell.angle_gamma   90.00
#
_symmetry.space_group_name_H-M   'P 1'
#
loop_
_entity.id
_entity.type
_entity.pdbx_description
1 polymer ?
#
loop_
_entity_poly.entity_id
_entity_poly.type
_entity_poly.pdbx_seq_one_letter_code
_entity_poly.pdbx_strand_id
1 'polypeptide(L)'
;MKMTKKLVLVAAALPLMLGTASAFAYGGGDKGDHKGMHGKCGGFDKKVMRQLDLTDAQKAELKEMREANRAEMKAKHSGNKADKMAQMKAHHEKVQDLVLADTFDEAAANDLASQMVEKQTERRLTMLKKQHQMMSVLTPEQKTQLKEIQQDRMAKCADKMEKRMNKDK
;
A
#
# COMPACT_ATOMS: atom_id res chain seq x y z
N MET A 1 -17.47 -38.60 -60.07
CA MET A 1 -18.83 -38.03 -59.95
C MET A 1 -19.02 -37.48 -58.54
N LYS A 2 -19.58 -36.26 -58.45
CA LYS A 2 -20.27 -35.63 -57.30
C LYS A 2 -19.40 -35.31 -56.07
N MET A 3 -18.85 -34.09 -55.96
CA MET A 3 -19.47 -32.81 -55.54
C MET A 3 -19.72 -32.70 -54.04
N THR A 4 -19.07 -31.70 -53.42
CA THR A 4 -19.58 -30.68 -52.46
C THR A 4 -18.63 -30.49 -51.27
N LYS A 5 -18.44 -29.32 -50.63
CA LYS A 5 -18.57 -27.88 -50.90
C LYS A 5 -17.84 -27.23 -49.71
N LYS A 6 -17.15 -26.12 -49.94
CA LYS A 6 -16.44 -25.31 -48.93
C LYS A 6 -17.42 -24.82 -47.85
N LEU A 7 -16.98 -24.79 -46.59
CA LEU A 7 -17.34 -23.75 -45.61
C LEU A 7 -16.20 -23.61 -44.60
N VAL A 8 -15.42 -22.54 -44.79
CA VAL A 8 -14.49 -21.99 -43.80
C VAL A 8 -15.33 -21.11 -42.88
N LEU A 9 -15.35 -21.42 -41.58
CA LEU A 9 -15.85 -20.51 -40.55
C LEU A 9 -14.77 -20.43 -39.45
N VAL A 10 -13.85 -19.50 -39.65
CA VAL A 10 -12.94 -19.02 -38.61
C VAL A 10 -13.69 -17.96 -37.82
N ALA A 11 -14.06 -18.30 -36.60
CA ALA A 11 -14.48 -17.33 -35.58
C ALA A 11 -14.00 -17.83 -34.21
N ALA A 12 -12.68 -17.80 -34.01
CA ALA A 12 -12.08 -17.99 -32.70
C ALA A 12 -12.19 -16.67 -31.93
N ALA A 13 -13.37 -16.37 -31.38
CA ALA A 13 -13.54 -15.34 -30.37
C ALA A 13 -13.11 -15.93 -29.02
N LEU A 14 -11.87 -15.65 -28.61
CA LEU A 14 -11.41 -15.89 -27.24
C LEU A 14 -11.64 -14.61 -26.42
N PRO A 15 -12.65 -14.54 -25.54
CA PRO A 15 -12.67 -13.51 -24.52
C PRO A 15 -11.56 -13.78 -23.51
N LEU A 16 -10.55 -12.92 -23.51
CA LEU A 16 -9.56 -12.80 -22.45
C LEU A 16 -10.27 -12.49 -21.13
N MET A 17 -10.44 -13.50 -20.28
CA MET A 17 -10.84 -13.34 -18.89
C MET A 17 -9.68 -12.72 -18.10
N LEU A 18 -9.53 -11.40 -18.17
CA LEU A 18 -8.76 -10.65 -17.19
C LEU A 18 -9.61 -10.55 -15.92
N GLY A 19 -9.37 -11.49 -15.00
CA GLY A 19 -9.91 -11.44 -13.65
C GLY A 19 -9.37 -10.20 -12.92
N THR A 20 -10.12 -9.11 -12.96
CA THR A 20 -9.90 -7.96 -12.09
C THR A 20 -10.36 -8.35 -10.69
N ALA A 21 -9.41 -8.75 -9.84
CA ALA A 21 -9.59 -8.76 -8.40
C ALA A 21 -9.69 -7.31 -7.92
N SER A 22 -10.87 -6.73 -8.05
CA SER A 22 -11.21 -5.39 -7.57
C SER A 22 -11.39 -5.42 -6.06
N ALA A 23 -10.30 -5.46 -5.30
CA ALA A 23 -10.33 -5.15 -3.87
C ALA A 23 -10.36 -3.63 -3.68
N PHE A 24 -11.49 -3.00 -4.03
CA PHE A 24 -11.78 -1.64 -3.62
C PHE A 24 -12.25 -1.67 -2.16
N ALA A 25 -11.33 -1.38 -1.24
CA ALA A 25 -11.70 -1.00 0.12
C ALA A 25 -12.24 0.44 0.09
N TYR A 26 -13.57 0.55 -0.03
CA TYR A 26 -14.33 1.78 0.16
C TYR A 26 -14.36 2.17 1.66
N GLY A 27 -14.39 3.49 1.92
CA GLY A 27 -14.11 4.10 3.21
C GLY A 27 -15.14 3.85 4.31
N GLY A 28 -14.68 4.05 5.55
CA GLY A 28 -15.50 4.06 6.75
C GLY A 28 -14.65 4.50 7.94
N GLY A 29 -14.80 5.77 8.34
CA GLY A 29 -14.18 6.29 9.55
C GLY A 29 -14.88 5.69 10.76
N ASP A 30 -14.26 4.70 11.38
CA ASP A 30 -14.68 4.17 12.67
C ASP A 30 -13.60 4.45 13.72
N LYS A 31 -13.98 5.17 14.77
CA LYS A 31 -13.19 5.31 15.99
C LYS A 31 -13.28 3.99 16.76
N GLY A 32 -12.56 2.98 16.29
CA GLY A 32 -12.25 1.76 17.02
C GLY A 32 -10.75 1.52 16.93
N ASP A 33 -10.18 0.80 17.89
CA ASP A 33 -8.76 0.46 17.98
C ASP A 33 -8.19 -0.16 16.68
N HIS A 34 -7.80 0.69 15.73
CA HIS A 34 -7.12 0.30 14.50
C HIS A 34 -5.67 -0.08 14.81
N LYS A 35 -5.47 -1.18 15.54
CA LYS A 35 -4.29 -2.04 15.35
C LYS A 35 -4.45 -2.81 14.03
N GLY A 36 -4.64 -2.07 12.94
CA GLY A 36 -4.67 -2.60 11.60
C GLY A 36 -3.43 -3.46 11.38
N MET A 37 -3.63 -4.62 10.76
CA MET A 37 -2.57 -5.59 10.45
C MET A 37 -1.48 -5.01 9.52
N HIS A 38 -1.73 -3.81 8.97
CA HIS A 38 -0.90 -3.07 8.01
C HIS A 38 0.57 -2.87 8.41
N GLY A 39 0.93 -2.98 9.70
CA GLY A 39 2.32 -2.87 10.15
C GLY A 39 2.97 -4.19 10.61
N LYS A 40 2.21 -5.29 10.74
CA LYS A 40 2.66 -6.45 11.52
C LYS A 40 3.31 -7.56 10.70
N CYS A 41 2.98 -7.67 9.41
CA CYS A 41 3.32 -8.84 8.61
C CYS A 41 4.68 -8.73 7.91
N GLY A 42 5.09 -7.53 7.49
CA GLY A 42 6.38 -7.32 6.79
C GLY A 42 7.08 -5.99 7.11
N GLY A 43 6.68 -5.31 8.19
CA GLY A 43 7.24 -4.00 8.56
C GLY A 43 8.60 -4.09 9.25
N PHE A 44 9.43 -3.05 9.08
CA PHE A 44 10.70 -2.84 9.79
C PHE A 44 10.46 -2.30 11.22
N ASP A 45 9.71 -3.05 12.04
CA ASP A 45 9.42 -2.63 13.40
C ASP A 45 10.63 -2.80 14.35
N LYS A 46 10.51 -2.22 15.56
CA LYS A 46 11.57 -2.28 16.58
C LYS A 46 11.96 -3.72 16.95
N LYS A 47 11.07 -4.71 16.76
CA LYS A 47 11.37 -6.12 17.09
C LYS A 47 12.27 -6.73 16.03
N VAL A 48 12.01 -6.49 14.74
CA VAL A 48 12.89 -6.93 13.65
C VAL A 48 14.28 -6.33 13.80
N MET A 49 14.39 -5.01 14.04
CA MET A 49 15.70 -4.37 14.17
C MET A 49 16.52 -4.88 15.36
N ARG A 50 15.87 -5.41 16.40
CA ARG A 50 16.56 -6.02 17.55
C ARG A 50 17.14 -7.41 17.26
N GLN A 51 16.70 -8.07 16.18
CA GLN A 51 17.19 -9.38 15.77
C GLN A 51 18.42 -9.30 14.85
N LEU A 52 18.78 -8.11 14.35
CA LEU A 52 19.86 -7.91 13.37
C LEU A 52 21.24 -7.67 13.99
N ASP A 53 21.42 -7.98 15.28
CA ASP A 53 22.69 -7.81 16.01
C ASP A 53 23.44 -6.51 15.68
N LEU A 54 22.69 -5.39 15.71
CA LEU A 54 23.22 -4.09 15.33
C LEU A 54 24.33 -3.64 16.28
N THR A 55 25.41 -3.08 15.73
CA THR A 55 26.44 -2.43 16.54
C THR A 55 25.89 -1.17 17.21
N ASP A 56 26.53 -0.68 18.26
CA ASP A 56 26.06 0.52 18.95
C ASP A 56 26.19 1.77 18.07
N ALA A 57 27.19 1.82 17.19
CA ALA A 57 27.31 2.84 16.15
C ALA A 57 26.11 2.81 15.19
N GLN A 58 25.74 1.63 14.66
CA GLN A 58 24.57 1.49 13.79
C GLN A 58 23.27 1.90 14.51
N LYS A 59 23.10 1.52 15.79
CA LYS A 59 21.93 1.92 16.58
C LYS A 59 21.86 3.44 16.76
N ALA A 60 22.98 4.09 17.01
CA ALA A 60 23.06 5.54 17.17
C ALA A 60 22.66 6.25 15.87
N GLU A 61 23.24 5.85 14.74
CA GLU A 61 22.95 6.43 13.43
C GLU A 61 21.46 6.25 13.05
N LEU A 62 20.92 5.05 13.23
CA LEU A 62 19.50 4.78 12.99
C LEU A 62 18.57 5.54 13.95
N LYS A 63 19.04 5.92 15.14
CA LYS A 63 18.26 6.74 16.07
C LYS A 63 18.22 8.18 15.59
N GLU A 64 19.38 8.74 15.24
CA GLU A 64 19.51 10.10 14.71
C GLU A 64 18.65 10.28 13.45
N MET A 65 18.75 9.36 12.49
CA MET A 65 17.91 9.41 11.28
C MET A 65 16.42 9.37 11.59
N ARG A 66 15.98 8.60 12.61
CA ARG A 66 14.56 8.56 13.01
C ARG A 66 14.13 9.87 13.67
N GLU A 67 14.99 10.49 14.46
CA GLU A 67 14.71 11.77 15.12
C GLU A 67 14.64 12.90 14.10
N ALA A 68 15.59 12.97 13.15
CA ALA A 68 15.55 13.90 12.04
C ALA A 68 14.27 13.74 11.21
N ASN A 69 13.91 12.51 10.84
CA ASN A 69 12.66 12.21 10.14
C ASN A 69 11.42 12.64 10.93
N ARG A 70 11.42 12.44 12.26
CA ARG A 70 10.31 12.86 13.12
C ARG A 70 10.21 14.38 13.19
N ALA A 71 11.33 15.09 13.30
CA ALA A 71 11.37 16.54 13.31
C ALA A 71 10.85 17.12 12.00
N GLU A 72 11.31 16.61 10.85
CA GLU A 72 10.83 17.00 9.51
C GLU A 72 9.32 16.79 9.39
N MET A 73 8.82 15.63 9.84
CA MET A 73 7.39 15.34 9.81
C MET A 73 6.60 16.27 10.72
N LYS A 74 7.10 16.57 11.92
CA LYS A 74 6.44 17.51 12.85
C LYS A 74 6.37 18.92 12.26
N ALA A 75 7.45 19.39 11.62
CA ALA A 75 7.47 20.68 10.93
C ALA A 75 6.42 20.74 9.81
N LYS A 76 6.39 19.71 8.94
CA LYS A 76 5.38 19.59 7.87
C LYS A 76 3.94 19.54 8.38
N HIS A 77 3.72 18.91 9.55
CA HIS A 77 2.37 18.77 10.11
C HIS A 77 1.90 19.98 10.93
N SER A 78 2.81 20.73 11.54
CA SER A 78 2.45 21.89 12.38
C SER A 78 2.16 23.15 11.56
N GLY A 79 2.85 23.36 10.44
CA GLY A 79 2.62 24.54 9.59
C GLY A 79 1.32 24.53 8.79
N ASN A 80 0.84 23.35 8.37
CA ASN A 80 -0.19 23.23 7.31
C ASN A 80 -1.43 22.45 7.74
N LYS A 81 -1.76 22.42 9.05
CA LYS A 81 -2.88 21.61 9.54
C LYS A 81 -4.21 22.06 8.97
N ALA A 82 -4.48 23.37 8.94
CA ALA A 82 -5.73 23.92 8.40
C ALA A 82 -5.87 23.61 6.91
N ASP A 83 -4.84 23.89 6.11
CA ASP A 83 -4.85 23.62 4.66
C ASP A 83 -5.04 22.14 4.34
N LYS A 84 -4.39 21.26 5.11
CA LYS A 84 -4.55 19.81 4.94
C LYS A 84 -5.98 19.34 5.24
N MET A 85 -6.62 19.92 6.26
CA MET A 85 -8.02 19.63 6.58
C MET A 85 -8.96 20.17 5.49
N ALA A 86 -8.71 21.38 4.99
CA ALA A 86 -9.48 21.96 3.89
C ALA A 86 -9.35 21.12 2.61
N GLN A 87 -8.14 20.70 2.22
CA GLN A 87 -7.93 19.80 1.09
C GLN A 87 -8.63 18.45 1.26
N MET A 88 -8.61 17.89 2.47
CA MET A 88 -9.29 16.63 2.75
C MET A 88 -10.82 16.77 2.65
N LYS A 89 -11.37 17.88 3.16
CA LYS A 89 -12.80 18.18 3.06
C LYS A 89 -13.22 18.36 1.60
N ALA A 90 -12.50 19.19 0.84
CA ALA A 90 -12.79 19.43 -0.58
C ALA A 90 -12.72 18.14 -1.41
N HIS A 91 -11.74 17.27 -1.13
CA HIS A 91 -11.69 15.95 -1.76
C HIS A 91 -12.92 15.09 -1.41
N HIS A 92 -13.35 15.09 -0.15
CA HIS A 92 -14.51 14.32 0.27
C HIS A 92 -15.81 14.83 -0.34
N GLU A 93 -15.95 16.15 -0.50
CA GLU A 93 -17.08 16.77 -1.21
C GLU A 93 -17.08 16.36 -2.67
N LYS A 94 -15.96 16.46 -3.40
CA LYS A 94 -15.86 16.00 -4.80
C LYS A 94 -16.26 14.55 -5.00
N VAL A 95 -15.86 13.66 -4.07
CA VAL A 95 -16.28 12.24 -4.10
C VAL A 95 -17.78 12.12 -3.89
N GLN A 96 -18.34 12.84 -2.92
CA GLN A 96 -19.79 12.79 -2.64
C GLN A 96 -20.61 13.33 -3.81
N ASP A 97 -20.23 14.47 -4.37
CA ASP A 97 -20.93 15.09 -5.50
C ASP A 97 -21.00 14.12 -6.70
N LEU A 98 -19.89 13.41 -6.96
CA LEU A 98 -19.81 12.46 -8.06
C LEU A 98 -20.65 11.19 -7.80
N VAL A 99 -20.68 10.69 -6.58
CA VAL A 99 -21.42 9.46 -6.21
C VAL A 99 -22.92 9.71 -6.06
N LEU A 100 -23.32 10.93 -5.65
CA LEU A 100 -24.72 11.30 -5.43
C LEU A 100 -25.36 11.97 -6.65
N ALA A 101 -24.61 12.20 -7.73
CA ALA A 101 -25.15 12.76 -8.97
C ALA A 101 -26.19 11.82 -9.62
N ASP A 102 -27.20 12.41 -10.27
CA ASP A 102 -28.24 11.67 -11.00
C ASP A 102 -27.66 10.77 -12.11
N THR A 103 -26.52 11.17 -12.68
CA THR A 103 -25.75 10.41 -13.67
C THR A 103 -24.28 10.38 -13.30
N PHE A 104 -23.65 9.23 -13.44
CA PHE A 104 -22.23 9.05 -13.13
C PHE A 104 -21.35 9.66 -14.23
N ASP A 105 -20.54 10.66 -13.88
CA ASP A 105 -19.51 11.22 -14.76
C ASP A 105 -18.21 10.40 -14.64
N GLU A 106 -18.04 9.46 -15.55
CA GLU A 106 -16.85 8.61 -15.61
C GLU A 106 -15.55 9.39 -15.87
N ALA A 107 -15.61 10.48 -16.63
CA ALA A 107 -14.42 11.29 -16.93
C ALA A 107 -13.95 12.03 -15.68
N ALA A 108 -14.86 12.66 -14.94
CA ALA A 108 -14.56 13.30 -13.66
C ALA A 108 -14.07 12.29 -12.61
N ALA A 109 -14.62 11.07 -12.60
CA ALA A 109 -14.22 10.02 -11.68
C ALA A 109 -12.78 9.56 -11.94
N ASN A 110 -12.42 9.37 -13.22
CA ASN A 110 -11.08 8.99 -13.63
C ASN A 110 -10.05 10.08 -13.30
N ASP A 111 -10.38 11.36 -13.51
CA ASP A 111 -9.50 12.48 -13.13
C ASP A 111 -9.25 12.51 -11.62
N LEU A 112 -10.32 12.41 -10.81
CA LEU A 112 -10.20 12.38 -9.36
C LEU A 112 -9.36 11.19 -8.87
N ALA A 113 -9.57 10.00 -9.45
CA ALA A 113 -8.80 8.81 -9.13
C ALA A 113 -7.31 8.98 -9.50
N SER A 114 -7.02 9.60 -10.65
CA SER A 114 -5.65 9.85 -11.10
C SER A 114 -4.89 10.75 -10.13
N GLN A 115 -5.50 11.85 -9.67
CA GLN A 115 -4.91 12.74 -8.66
C GLN A 115 -4.62 12.01 -7.34
N MET A 116 -5.49 11.09 -6.93
CA MET A 116 -5.27 10.25 -5.74
C MET A 116 -4.05 9.34 -5.90
N VAL A 117 -3.93 8.69 -7.06
CA VAL A 117 -2.82 7.78 -7.38
C VAL A 117 -1.49 8.53 -7.42
N GLU A 118 -1.44 9.71 -8.03
CA GLU A 118 -0.23 10.55 -8.06
C GLU A 118 0.24 10.90 -6.64
N LYS A 119 -0.65 11.44 -5.82
CA LYS A 119 -0.35 11.80 -4.42
C LYS A 119 0.09 10.58 -3.59
N GLN A 120 -0.51 9.42 -3.84
CA GLN A 120 -0.11 8.17 -3.19
C GLN A 120 1.27 7.71 -3.66
N THR A 121 1.58 7.88 -4.93
CA THR A 121 2.87 7.53 -5.54
C THR A 121 4.00 8.36 -4.96
N GLU A 122 3.84 9.68 -4.87
CA GLU A 122 4.83 10.58 -4.25
C GLU A 122 5.12 10.21 -2.79
N ARG A 123 4.07 9.92 -2.02
CA ARG A 123 4.19 9.48 -0.62
C ARG A 123 4.93 8.16 -0.53
N ARG A 124 4.60 7.20 -1.40
CA ARG A 124 5.24 5.88 -1.41
C ARG A 124 6.71 5.97 -1.80
N LEU A 125 7.04 6.78 -2.80
CA LEU A 125 8.42 7.06 -3.21
C LEU A 125 9.21 7.68 -2.05
N THR A 126 8.64 8.67 -1.37
CA THR A 126 9.28 9.30 -0.19
C THR A 126 9.54 8.28 0.92
N MET A 127 8.58 7.42 1.21
CA MET A 127 8.74 6.35 2.21
C MET A 127 9.80 5.33 1.80
N LEU A 128 9.85 4.93 0.53
CA LEU A 128 10.86 4.01 0.00
C LEU A 128 12.27 4.61 0.09
N LYS A 129 12.45 5.90 -0.25
CA LYS A 129 13.72 6.60 -0.10
C LYS A 129 14.20 6.59 1.36
N LYS A 130 13.31 6.89 2.30
CA LYS A 130 13.63 6.85 3.76
C LYS A 130 13.97 5.45 4.23
N GLN A 131 13.21 4.43 3.80
CA GLN A 131 13.52 3.04 4.12
C GLN A 131 14.88 2.64 3.58
N HIS A 132 15.19 2.98 2.32
CA HIS A 132 16.48 2.70 1.71
C HIS A 132 17.64 3.34 2.50
N GLN A 133 17.52 4.63 2.86
CA GLN A 133 18.51 5.33 3.69
C GLN A 133 18.71 4.66 5.05
N MET A 134 17.62 4.25 5.71
CA MET A 134 17.73 3.53 6.97
C MET A 134 18.43 2.17 6.80
N MET A 135 18.19 1.46 5.70
CA MET A 135 18.77 0.15 5.45
C MET A 135 20.21 0.20 4.92
N SER A 136 20.73 1.35 4.50
CA SER A 136 22.12 1.47 4.04
C SER A 136 23.14 1.30 5.17
N VAL A 137 22.73 1.49 6.43
CA VAL A 137 23.55 1.27 7.63
C VAL A 137 23.89 -0.21 7.88
N LEU A 138 23.07 -1.12 7.33
CA LEU A 138 23.22 -2.56 7.53
C LEU A 138 24.32 -3.15 6.64
N THR A 139 25.06 -4.11 7.17
CA THR A 139 26.01 -4.91 6.39
C THR A 139 25.26 -5.83 5.40
N PRO A 140 25.95 -6.38 4.38
CA PRO A 140 25.34 -7.35 3.46
C PRO A 140 24.70 -8.55 4.19
N GLU A 141 25.36 -9.06 5.23
CA GLU A 141 24.90 -10.20 6.03
C GLU A 141 23.63 -9.84 6.80
N GLN A 142 23.61 -8.68 7.45
CA GLN A 142 22.42 -8.17 8.16
C GLN A 142 21.24 -7.93 7.20
N LYS A 143 21.50 -7.50 5.95
CA LYS A 143 20.45 -7.36 4.92
C LYS A 143 19.87 -8.71 4.51
N THR A 144 20.69 -9.75 4.42
CA THR A 144 20.23 -11.11 4.15
C THR A 144 19.38 -11.63 5.30
N GLN A 145 19.87 -11.52 6.54
CA GLN A 145 19.12 -11.91 7.74
C GLN A 145 17.78 -11.17 7.85
N LEU A 146 17.76 -9.88 7.50
CA LEU A 146 16.53 -9.09 7.47
C LEU A 146 15.50 -9.64 6.49
N LYS A 147 15.91 -10.07 5.29
CA LYS A 147 15.00 -10.67 4.32
C LYS A 147 14.40 -11.98 4.84
N GLU A 148 15.20 -12.82 5.49
CA GLU A 148 14.73 -14.08 6.08
C GLU A 148 13.71 -13.83 7.20
N ILE A 149 14.00 -12.91 8.12
CA ILE A 149 13.07 -12.52 9.19
C ILE A 149 11.76 -12.00 8.59
N GLN A 150 11.82 -11.21 7.52
CA GLN A 150 10.64 -10.70 6.83
C GLN A 150 9.82 -11.82 6.19
N GLN A 151 10.46 -12.77 5.51
CA GLN A 151 9.79 -13.92 4.90
C GLN A 151 9.08 -14.78 5.94
N ASP A 152 9.75 -15.10 7.05
CA ASP A 152 9.15 -15.86 8.17
C ASP A 152 7.94 -15.11 8.78
N ARG A 153 8.06 -13.80 8.99
CA ARG A 153 6.93 -12.99 9.49
C ARG A 153 5.75 -12.94 8.51
N MET A 154 6.02 -12.87 7.22
CA MET A 154 4.99 -12.91 6.19
C MET A 154 4.27 -14.24 6.19
N ALA A 155 5.00 -15.37 6.26
CA ALA A 155 4.42 -16.71 6.34
C ALA A 155 3.54 -16.88 7.61
N LYS A 156 4.06 -16.48 8.78
CA LYS A 156 3.30 -16.50 10.04
C LYS A 156 2.06 -15.60 10.02
N CYS A 157 2.11 -14.51 9.27
CA CYS A 157 0.95 -13.65 9.08
C CYS A 157 -0.09 -14.31 8.18
N ALA A 158 0.32 -14.93 7.07
CA ALA A 158 -0.56 -15.65 6.17
C ALA A 158 -1.31 -16.78 6.91
N ASP A 159 -0.60 -17.63 7.66
CA ASP A 159 -1.19 -18.70 8.47
C ASP A 159 -2.22 -18.16 9.50
N LYS A 160 -1.91 -17.03 10.15
CA LYS A 160 -2.85 -16.39 11.09
C LYS A 160 -4.09 -15.83 10.39
N MET A 161 -3.95 -15.30 9.18
CA MET A 161 -5.09 -14.81 8.40
C MET A 161 -5.98 -15.98 7.98
N GLU A 162 -5.40 -17.07 7.48
CA GLU A 162 -6.12 -18.28 7.11
C GLU A 162 -6.90 -18.87 8.29
N LYS A 163 -6.25 -19.01 9.46
CA LYS A 163 -6.90 -19.49 10.69
C LYS A 163 -8.07 -18.62 11.13
N ARG A 164 -7.99 -17.30 10.94
CA ARG A 164 -9.11 -16.38 11.24
C ARG A 164 -10.25 -16.58 10.26
N MET A 165 -9.97 -16.62 8.96
CA MET A 165 -10.97 -16.85 7.92
C MET A 165 -11.72 -18.18 8.09
N ASN A 166 -11.05 -19.21 8.64
CA ASN A 166 -11.66 -20.52 8.89
C ASN A 166 -12.36 -20.63 10.25
N LYS A 167 -12.10 -19.71 11.20
CA LYS A 167 -12.77 -19.68 12.50
C LYS A 167 -14.13 -18.96 12.44
N ASP A 168 -14.27 -18.05 11.49
CA ASP A 168 -15.50 -17.26 11.29
C ASP A 168 -16.47 -17.93 10.29
N LYS A 169 -16.24 -19.20 9.94
CA LYS A 169 -17.13 -20.08 9.15
C LYS A 169 -17.69 -21.19 10.03
#